data_AF-A0A0D8XCF3-F1
#
_entry.id   AF-A0A0D8XCF3-F1
#
_cell.length_a   1.000
_cell.length_b   1.000
_cell.length_c   1.000
_cell.angle_alpha   90.00
_cell.angle_beta   90.00
_cell.angle_gamma   90.00
#
_symmetry.space_group_name_H-M   'P 1'
#
loop_
_entity.id
_entity.type
_entity.pdbx_description
1 polymer ?
#
loop_
_entity_poly.entity_id
_entity_poly.type
_entity_poly.pdbx_seq_one_letter_code
_entity_poly.pdbx_strand_id
1 'polypeptide(L)'
;MRDLNRRTAAASEKRPPGNYGRKAGFLTNITKLSMFRLSLLYFFNKCVYVLLGLEPNVAFLKYDMRMYVVYKGEDDRGHLKDLTKQKKDHFPKQQRTSLTVLVYKHIIESYPDVFPKDLKLFCDRRPMLFSAYEQIKLATEKEEFIIPASNLSSACGYAEKVSVVIKKVSEEFQVSSNDVMKAVDVRDIERDKNILELLNLVVPQEGYLETTIFLVSGPNKAYLFDHGACCSR
;
A
#
# COMPACT_ATOMS: atom_id res chain seq x y z
N MET A 1 28.61 -29.10 -14.16
CA MET A 1 28.44 -27.68 -14.52
C MET A 1 27.61 -27.62 -15.78
N ARG A 2 26.41 -27.03 -15.76
CA ARG A 2 25.61 -26.78 -16.97
C ARG A 2 25.43 -25.27 -17.08
N ASP A 3 26.02 -24.68 -18.10
CA ASP A 3 25.83 -23.29 -18.49
C ASP A 3 24.39 -23.06 -18.92
N LEU A 4 23.63 -22.34 -18.10
CA LEU A 4 22.36 -21.74 -18.51
C LEU A 4 22.67 -20.39 -19.16
N ASN A 5 23.00 -20.42 -20.45
CA ASN A 5 22.95 -19.25 -21.32
C ASN A 5 21.48 -18.80 -21.47
N ARG A 6 20.97 -18.04 -20.50
CA ARG A 6 19.73 -17.28 -20.64
C ARG A 6 20.00 -16.16 -21.66
N ARG A 7 19.67 -16.40 -22.93
CA ARG A 7 19.51 -15.34 -23.91
C ARG A 7 18.36 -14.46 -23.45
N THR A 8 18.67 -13.28 -22.90
CA THR A 8 17.70 -12.22 -22.68
C THR A 8 17.16 -11.83 -24.05
N ALA A 9 15.94 -12.26 -24.38
CA ALA A 9 15.28 -11.81 -25.60
C ALA A 9 15.16 -10.28 -25.54
N ALA A 10 15.81 -9.58 -26.47
CA ALA A 10 15.71 -8.14 -26.57
C ALA A 10 14.23 -7.76 -26.81
N ALA A 11 13.69 -6.89 -25.96
CA ALA A 11 12.33 -6.40 -26.14
C ALA A 11 12.23 -5.62 -27.46
N SER A 12 11.18 -5.87 -28.25
CA SER A 12 10.95 -5.20 -29.52
C SER A 12 10.86 -3.68 -29.34
N GLU A 13 11.32 -2.93 -30.34
CA GLU A 13 11.24 -1.46 -30.35
C GLU A 13 9.80 -0.95 -30.25
N LYS A 14 9.63 0.24 -29.64
CA LYS A 14 8.33 0.92 -29.51
C LYS A 14 7.81 1.20 -30.92
N ARG A 15 6.68 0.58 -31.29
CA ARG A 15 6.11 0.77 -32.63
C ARG A 15 5.70 2.24 -32.81
N PRO A 16 5.99 2.85 -33.97
CA PRO A 16 5.51 4.20 -34.25
C PRO A 16 3.98 4.24 -34.29
N PRO A 17 3.35 5.37 -33.95
CA PRO A 17 1.90 5.53 -34.11
C PRO A 17 1.47 5.28 -35.55
N GLY A 18 0.33 4.61 -35.74
CA GLY A 18 -0.27 4.43 -37.07
C GLY A 18 -0.73 5.76 -37.66
N ASN A 19 -0.57 5.91 -38.98
CA ASN A 19 -0.91 7.14 -39.73
C ASN A 19 -2.08 6.97 -40.72
N TYR A 20 -2.72 5.80 -40.76
CA TYR A 20 -3.87 5.52 -41.62
C TYR A 20 -5.20 5.76 -40.88
N GLY A 21 -6.21 6.23 -41.62
CA GLY A 21 -7.57 6.46 -41.12
C GLY A 21 -7.93 7.94 -40.91
N ARG A 22 -9.21 8.21 -40.65
CA ARG A 22 -9.68 9.55 -40.27
C ARG A 22 -9.52 9.75 -38.76
N LYS A 23 -9.13 10.95 -38.34
CA LYS A 23 -9.07 11.31 -36.92
C LYS A 23 -10.46 11.18 -36.29
N ALA A 24 -10.52 10.51 -35.14
CA ALA A 24 -11.73 10.38 -34.33
C ALA A 24 -11.40 10.76 -32.88
N GLY A 25 -12.34 11.40 -32.19
CA GLY A 25 -12.23 11.67 -30.76
C GLY A 25 -12.69 10.46 -29.97
N PHE A 26 -11.88 10.02 -29.01
CA PHE A 26 -12.23 8.95 -28.09
C PHE A 26 -12.33 9.50 -26.67
N LEU A 27 -13.35 9.06 -25.95
CA LEU A 27 -13.39 9.19 -24.49
C LEU A 27 -12.85 7.90 -23.90
N THR A 28 -12.01 8.03 -22.87
CA THR A 28 -11.47 6.89 -22.14
C THR A 28 -11.81 7.05 -20.66
N ASN A 29 -11.83 5.94 -19.93
CA ASN A 29 -11.95 5.94 -18.47
C ASN A 29 -10.59 6.16 -17.78
N ILE A 30 -9.59 6.66 -18.50
CA ILE A 30 -8.25 6.94 -17.98
C ILE A 30 -8.22 8.39 -17.51
N THR A 31 -7.98 8.59 -16.22
CA THR A 31 -7.82 9.94 -15.65
C THR A 31 -6.34 10.27 -15.60
N LYS A 32 -5.97 11.43 -16.16
CA LYS A 32 -4.60 11.93 -16.07
C LYS A 32 -4.28 12.28 -14.62
N LEU A 33 -3.27 11.62 -14.05
CA LEU A 33 -2.66 12.08 -12.81
C LEU A 33 -1.76 13.27 -13.14
N SER A 34 -1.99 14.40 -12.48
CA SER A 34 -1.19 15.61 -12.66
C SER A 34 -0.52 15.99 -11.35
N MET A 35 0.80 16.14 -11.38
CA MET A 35 1.60 16.72 -10.29
C MET A 35 1.47 18.23 -10.33
N PHE A 36 0.44 18.78 -9.71
CA PHE A 36 0.37 20.21 -9.42
C PHE A 36 -0.10 20.40 -7.98
N ARG A 37 0.57 21.32 -7.28
CA ARG A 37 0.11 21.86 -5.99
C ARG A 37 -1.33 22.35 -6.20
N LEU A 38 -2.28 21.76 -5.50
CA LEU A 38 -3.53 22.41 -5.18
C LEU A 38 -4.04 21.89 -3.84
N SER A 39 -3.80 22.73 -2.84
CA SER A 39 -4.62 22.88 -1.64
C SER A 39 -6.11 22.86 -1.99
N LEU A 40 -6.85 21.99 -1.29
CA LEU A 40 -8.31 21.97 -1.09
C LEU A 40 -9.19 22.21 -2.34
N LEU A 41 -9.95 21.18 -2.75
CA LEU A 41 -11.38 21.41 -3.01
C LEU A 41 -12.20 20.12 -2.80
N TYR A 42 -13.11 20.21 -1.84
CA TYR A 42 -14.19 19.27 -1.59
C TYR A 42 -15.28 19.38 -2.67
N PHE A 43 -15.92 18.24 -2.96
CA PHE A 43 -17.30 18.06 -3.45
C PHE A 43 -17.70 18.65 -4.82
N PHE A 44 -17.90 17.78 -5.81
CA PHE A 44 -19.22 17.41 -6.36
C PHE A 44 -19.03 16.31 -7.44
N ASN A 45 -19.84 15.25 -7.38
CA ASN A 45 -19.96 14.13 -8.33
C ASN A 45 -18.80 13.13 -8.48
N LYS A 46 -18.92 12.00 -7.76
CA LYS A 46 -18.68 10.61 -8.20
C LYS A 46 -17.51 10.31 -9.18
N CYS A 47 -16.36 10.93 -9.03
CA CYS A 47 -15.09 10.39 -9.52
C CYS A 47 -14.01 10.59 -8.45
N VAL A 48 -13.37 9.50 -8.04
CA VAL A 48 -12.28 9.51 -7.05
C VAL A 48 -11.06 10.19 -7.70
N TYR A 49 -10.90 11.50 -7.45
CA TYR A 49 -9.72 12.26 -7.84
C TYR A 49 -8.64 12.06 -6.77
N VAL A 50 -7.70 11.14 -7.01
CA VAL A 50 -6.50 11.06 -6.18
C VAL A 50 -5.47 12.00 -6.76
N LEU A 51 -5.53 13.27 -6.33
CA LEU A 51 -4.51 14.24 -6.68
C LEU A 51 -3.29 14.00 -5.79
N LEU A 52 -2.33 13.26 -6.31
CA LEU A 52 -0.98 13.21 -5.76
C LEU A 52 -0.29 14.56 -6.01
N GLY A 53 -0.52 15.52 -5.11
CA GLY A 53 0.26 16.75 -5.01
C GLY A 53 1.67 16.42 -4.50
N LEU A 54 2.47 15.77 -5.33
CA LEU A 54 3.87 15.50 -5.03
C LEU A 54 4.68 16.71 -5.44
N GLU A 55 5.32 17.35 -4.47
CA GLU A 55 6.34 18.34 -4.76
C GLU A 55 7.53 17.66 -5.45
N PRO A 56 8.27 18.37 -6.32
CA PRO A 56 9.51 17.84 -6.87
C PRO A 56 10.52 17.57 -5.75
N ASN A 57 11.42 16.60 -5.96
CA ASN A 57 12.46 16.21 -4.98
C ASN A 57 11.92 15.64 -3.65
N VAL A 58 10.72 15.07 -3.63
CA VAL A 58 10.19 14.39 -2.43
C VAL A 58 10.74 12.99 -2.38
N ALA A 59 11.47 12.66 -1.31
CA ALA A 59 11.91 11.30 -1.04
C ALA A 59 10.77 10.46 -0.47
N PHE A 60 10.67 9.22 -0.93
CA PHE A 60 9.80 8.18 -0.40
C PHE A 60 10.63 7.08 0.21
N LEU A 61 10.45 6.89 1.51
CA LEU A 61 11.20 5.94 2.31
C LEU A 61 10.36 4.70 2.57
N LYS A 62 10.89 3.54 2.21
CA LYS A 62 10.25 2.23 2.24
C LYS A 62 10.68 1.45 3.48
N TYR A 63 9.70 0.80 4.09
CA TYR A 63 9.83 -0.02 5.28
C TYR A 63 9.13 -1.37 5.09
N ASP A 64 9.74 -2.44 5.62
CA ASP A 64 9.12 -3.76 5.80
C ASP A 64 8.40 -3.75 7.15
N MET A 65 7.07 -3.64 7.13
CA MET A 65 6.20 -3.61 8.31
C MET A 65 5.45 -4.94 8.43
N ARG A 66 5.86 -5.81 9.34
CA ARG A 66 5.23 -7.13 9.53
C ARG A 66 4.40 -7.15 10.80
N MET A 67 3.22 -7.74 10.73
CA MET A 67 2.31 -7.85 11.86
C MET A 67 1.99 -9.32 12.13
N TYR A 68 2.11 -9.71 13.40
CA TYR A 68 1.93 -11.07 13.88
C TYR A 68 0.93 -11.11 15.01
N VAL A 69 -0.12 -11.92 14.88
CA VAL A 69 -0.98 -12.26 16.01
C VAL A 69 -0.33 -13.41 16.77
N VAL A 70 -0.12 -13.20 18.07
CA VAL A 70 0.54 -14.15 18.96
C VAL A 70 -0.52 -14.82 19.82
N TYR A 71 -0.64 -16.14 19.70
CA TYR A 71 -1.53 -16.96 20.52
C TYR A 71 -0.71 -17.71 21.55
N LYS A 72 -1.27 -17.84 22.76
CA LYS A 72 -0.71 -18.72 23.79
C LYS A 72 -0.80 -20.17 23.32
N GLY A 73 0.33 -20.85 23.25
CA GLY A 73 0.38 -22.29 22.99
C GLY A 73 0.18 -23.08 24.28
N GLU A 74 -0.25 -24.34 24.18
CA GLU A 74 -0.30 -25.26 25.32
C GLU A 74 1.12 -25.65 25.81
N ASP A 75 2.13 -25.52 24.94
CA ASP A 75 3.54 -25.90 25.19
C ASP A 75 4.46 -24.71 25.55
N ASP A 76 3.93 -23.54 25.94
CA ASP A 76 4.64 -22.24 26.04
C ASP A 76 5.36 -21.78 24.74
N ARG A 77 5.26 -22.55 23.66
CA ARG A 77 5.70 -22.16 22.31
C ARG A 77 4.54 -21.41 21.65
N GLY A 78 4.60 -20.07 21.68
CA GLY A 78 3.58 -19.21 21.08
C GLY A 78 3.35 -19.53 19.60
N HIS A 79 2.08 -19.69 19.20
CA HIS A 79 1.71 -19.85 17.80
C HIS A 79 1.56 -18.47 17.15
N LEU A 80 2.34 -18.23 16.09
CA LEU A 80 2.37 -16.94 15.39
C LEU A 80 1.61 -17.02 14.07
N LYS A 81 0.59 -16.17 13.92
CA LYS A 81 -0.10 -15.98 12.63
C LYS A 81 0.25 -14.63 12.03
N ASP A 82 0.92 -14.66 10.88
CA ASP A 82 1.26 -13.47 10.07
C ASP A 82 -0.02 -12.88 9.44
N LEU A 83 -0.27 -11.59 9.67
CA LEU A 83 -1.37 -10.82 9.08
C LEU A 83 -0.98 -10.22 7.73
N THR A 84 0.29 -9.85 7.58
CA THR A 84 0.82 -9.17 6.41
C THR A 84 1.05 -10.10 5.22
N LYS A 85 1.20 -11.41 5.46
CA LYS A 85 1.27 -12.44 4.43
C LYS A 85 0.03 -13.32 4.41
N GLN A 86 -0.52 -13.54 3.21
CA GLN A 86 -1.62 -14.49 3.06
C GLN A 86 -1.05 -15.91 3.11
N LYS A 87 -1.48 -16.69 4.10
CA LYS A 87 -1.32 -18.14 4.15
C LYS A 87 -2.70 -18.79 4.20
N LYS A 88 -2.82 -19.97 3.60
CA LYS A 88 -4.10 -20.69 3.41
C LYS A 88 -4.88 -20.84 4.72
N ASP A 89 -4.18 -21.05 5.84
CA ASP A 89 -4.79 -21.50 7.11
C ASP A 89 -4.79 -20.42 8.22
N HIS A 90 -4.46 -19.17 7.90
CA HIS A 90 -4.31 -18.14 8.94
C HIS A 90 -5.62 -17.39 9.24
N PHE A 91 -6.09 -16.60 8.28
CA PHE A 91 -7.25 -15.71 8.43
C PHE A 91 -7.98 -15.57 7.09
N PRO A 92 -9.33 -15.49 7.09
CA PRO A 92 -10.09 -15.03 5.93
C PRO A 92 -9.60 -13.66 5.44
N LYS A 93 -9.63 -13.45 4.12
CA LYS A 93 -9.04 -12.26 3.48
C LYS A 93 -9.59 -10.95 4.07
N GLN A 94 -10.90 -10.86 4.28
CA GLN A 94 -11.55 -9.65 4.78
C GLN A 94 -11.16 -9.37 6.24
N GLN A 95 -11.26 -10.36 7.13
CA GLN A 95 -10.85 -10.24 8.53
C GLN A 95 -9.39 -9.80 8.65
N ARG A 96 -8.49 -10.43 7.88
CA ARG A 96 -7.07 -10.06 7.83
C ARG A 96 -6.89 -8.60 7.44
N THR A 97 -7.59 -8.16 6.42
CA THR A 97 -7.48 -6.79 5.88
C THR A 97 -7.94 -5.75 6.90
N SER A 98 -9.10 -5.97 7.53
CA SER A 98 -9.63 -5.09 8.58
C SER A 98 -8.73 -5.07 9.81
N LEU A 99 -8.23 -6.22 10.25
CA LEU A 99 -7.35 -6.31 11.42
C LEU A 99 -5.99 -5.62 11.18
N THR A 100 -5.39 -5.80 10.00
CA THR A 100 -4.16 -5.09 9.62
C THR A 100 -4.33 -3.58 9.68
N VAL A 101 -5.46 -3.05 9.18
CA VAL A 101 -5.76 -1.62 9.24
C VAL A 101 -5.97 -1.14 10.67
N LEU A 102 -6.66 -1.92 11.49
CA LEU A 102 -6.90 -1.59 12.89
C LEU A 102 -5.59 -1.53 13.69
N VAL A 103 -4.71 -2.52 13.51
CA VAL A 103 -3.36 -2.55 14.10
C VAL A 103 -2.51 -1.36 13.61
N TYR A 104 -2.57 -1.06 12.31
CA TYR A 104 -1.88 0.10 11.72
C TYR A 104 -2.36 1.44 12.28
N LYS A 105 -3.67 1.64 12.43
CA LYS A 105 -4.21 2.88 13.03
C LYS A 105 -3.76 2.98 14.50
N HIS A 106 -3.86 1.89 15.26
CA HIS A 106 -3.48 1.85 16.67
C HIS A 106 -2.01 2.16 16.91
N ILE A 107 -1.09 1.61 16.11
CA ILE A 107 0.35 1.85 16.30
C ILE A 107 0.74 3.31 16.00
N ILE A 108 0.15 3.93 14.99
CA ILE A 108 0.42 5.34 14.68
C ILE A 108 -0.06 6.24 15.81
N GLU A 109 -1.25 5.95 16.37
CA GLU A 109 -1.82 6.71 17.48
C GLU A 109 -1.05 6.51 18.80
N SER A 110 -0.57 5.29 19.05
CA SER A 110 0.07 4.92 20.32
C SER A 110 1.54 5.32 20.41
N TYR A 111 2.22 5.53 19.28
CA TYR A 111 3.65 5.83 19.21
C TYR A 111 3.92 7.14 18.44
N PRO A 112 3.41 8.30 18.90
CA PRO A 112 3.55 9.59 18.20
C PRO A 112 5.00 10.06 18.07
N ASP A 113 5.90 9.61 18.95
CA ASP A 113 7.33 9.90 18.86
C ASP A 113 8.00 9.21 17.66
N VAL A 114 7.49 8.03 17.27
CA VAL A 114 7.95 7.27 16.11
C VAL A 114 7.23 7.71 14.84
N PHE A 115 5.93 7.98 14.95
CA PHE A 115 5.02 8.40 13.89
C PHE A 115 4.45 9.81 14.16
N PRO A 116 5.18 10.88 13.81
CA PRO A 116 4.67 12.25 13.96
C PRO A 116 3.34 12.44 13.22
N LYS A 117 2.43 13.24 13.79
CA LYS A 117 1.06 13.43 13.26
C LYS A 117 1.02 13.96 11.82
N ASP A 118 1.99 14.76 11.42
CA ASP A 118 2.05 15.37 10.08
C ASP A 118 2.80 14.47 9.06
N LEU A 119 3.26 13.30 9.49
CA LEU A 119 3.97 12.37 8.64
C LEU A 119 3.01 11.72 7.64
N LYS A 120 3.32 11.85 6.35
CA LYS A 120 2.56 11.19 5.28
C LYS A 120 2.99 9.74 5.15
N LEU A 121 2.11 8.84 5.59
CA LEU A 121 2.31 7.39 5.57
C LEU A 121 1.38 6.69 4.58
N PHE A 122 1.91 5.69 3.88
CA PHE A 122 1.17 4.86 2.93
C PHE A 122 1.39 3.38 3.25
N CYS A 123 0.31 2.60 3.40
CA CYS A 123 0.38 1.21 3.86
C CYS A 123 -0.53 0.30 3.01
N ASP A 124 0.03 -0.77 2.45
CA ASP A 124 -0.67 -1.63 1.48
C ASP A 124 -1.47 -2.77 2.11
N ARG A 125 -1.55 -2.80 3.45
CA ARG A 125 -2.13 -3.88 4.29
C ARG A 125 -1.44 -5.23 4.10
N ARG A 126 -0.26 -5.23 3.50
CA ARG A 126 0.70 -6.33 3.43
C ARG A 126 1.97 -5.86 4.16
N PRO A 127 3.18 -6.35 3.86
CA PRO A 127 4.33 -6.00 4.68
C PRO A 127 4.96 -4.65 4.30
N MET A 128 4.25 -3.75 3.62
CA MET A 128 4.86 -2.55 3.04
C MET A 128 4.29 -1.27 3.62
N LEU A 129 5.20 -0.40 4.03
CA LEU A 129 4.95 0.93 4.52
C LEU A 129 5.88 1.91 3.78
N PHE A 130 5.34 3.04 3.35
CA PHE A 130 6.13 4.17 2.87
C PHE A 130 5.88 5.38 3.74
N SER A 131 6.92 6.18 3.99
CA SER A 131 6.77 7.57 4.38
C SER A 131 7.20 8.48 3.24
N ALA A 132 6.61 9.67 3.16
CA ALA A 132 7.08 10.73 2.29
C ALA A 132 7.65 11.88 3.11
N TYR A 133 8.57 12.64 2.51
CA TYR A 133 9.24 13.82 3.08
C TYR A 133 10.21 13.50 4.22
N GLU A 134 9.77 12.76 5.23
CA GLU A 134 10.53 12.48 6.44
C GLU A 134 10.59 10.97 6.74
N GLN A 135 11.63 10.58 7.48
CA GLN A 135 11.84 9.22 7.98
C GLN A 135 11.07 9.00 9.29
N ILE A 136 10.44 7.83 9.47
CA ILE A 136 9.95 7.41 10.80
C ILE A 136 11.11 7.26 11.78
N LYS A 137 10.90 7.63 13.04
CA LYS A 137 11.96 7.69 14.05
C LYS A 137 12.10 6.35 14.77
N LEU A 138 12.62 5.35 14.07
CA LEU A 138 12.96 4.06 14.67
C LEU A 138 14.20 4.20 15.58
N ALA A 139 14.17 3.59 16.75
CA ALA A 139 15.29 3.58 17.69
C ALA A 139 16.47 2.74 17.17
N THR A 140 16.20 1.74 16.34
CA THR A 140 17.20 0.87 15.71
C THR A 140 16.82 0.56 14.26
N GLU A 141 17.66 -0.17 13.52
CA GLU A 141 17.34 -0.59 12.14
C GLU A 141 16.05 -1.42 12.04
N LYS A 142 15.69 -2.11 13.13
CA LYS A 142 14.51 -2.97 13.25
C LYS A 142 13.92 -2.82 14.64
N GLU A 143 12.70 -2.28 14.71
CA GLU A 143 12.00 -2.09 15.97
C GLU A 143 10.76 -2.99 16.05
N GLU A 144 10.47 -3.48 17.25
CA GLU A 144 9.31 -4.29 17.54
C GLU A 144 8.39 -3.55 18.52
N PHE A 145 7.13 -3.44 18.13
CA PHE A 145 6.07 -2.81 18.90
C PHE A 145 5.07 -3.89 19.33
N ILE A 146 4.70 -3.87 20.60
CA ILE A 146 3.78 -4.85 21.17
C ILE A 146 2.47 -4.16 21.48
N ILE A 147 1.38 -4.74 20.99
CA ILE A 147 0.03 -4.29 21.24
C ILE A 147 -0.72 -5.40 21.98
N PRO A 148 -1.17 -5.18 23.22
CA PRO A 148 -2.02 -6.14 23.92
C PRO A 148 -3.28 -6.46 23.11
N ALA A 149 -3.66 -7.74 22.99
CA ALA A 149 -4.83 -8.11 22.20
C ALA A 149 -6.13 -7.49 22.77
N SER A 150 -6.17 -7.21 24.07
CA SER A 150 -7.25 -6.47 24.74
C SER A 150 -7.54 -5.11 24.10
N ASN A 151 -6.54 -4.47 23.50
CA ASN A 151 -6.68 -3.15 22.90
C ASN A 151 -7.29 -3.21 21.48
N LEU A 152 -7.32 -4.39 20.87
CA LEU A 152 -7.73 -4.58 19.47
C LEU A 152 -9.15 -5.15 19.33
N SER A 153 -9.95 -5.09 20.41
CA SER A 153 -11.27 -5.72 20.52
C SER A 153 -11.25 -7.25 20.30
N SER A 154 -12.41 -7.91 20.28
CA SER A 154 -12.53 -9.36 20.04
C SER A 154 -12.06 -9.80 18.64
N ALA A 155 -11.60 -8.89 17.78
CA ALA A 155 -11.11 -9.16 16.43
C ALA A 155 -9.99 -10.21 16.36
N CYS A 156 -9.22 -10.35 17.45
CA CYS A 156 -8.10 -11.30 17.55
C CYS A 156 -8.44 -12.62 18.28
N GLY A 157 -9.68 -12.82 18.73
CA GLY A 157 -10.09 -14.01 19.49
C GLY A 157 -9.28 -14.17 20.79
N TYR A 158 -8.72 -15.36 21.02
CA TYR A 158 -7.89 -15.69 22.20
C TYR A 158 -6.40 -15.31 22.04
N ALA A 159 -6.08 -14.33 21.20
CA ALA A 159 -4.71 -13.85 21.09
C ALA A 159 -4.26 -13.19 22.39
N GLU A 160 -2.97 -13.29 22.69
CA GLU A 160 -2.36 -12.60 23.83
C GLU A 160 -1.97 -11.17 23.43
N LYS A 161 -1.33 -11.04 22.27
CA LYS A 161 -0.81 -9.78 21.75
C LYS A 161 -0.69 -9.81 20.23
N VAL A 162 -0.49 -8.62 19.67
CA VAL A 162 -0.03 -8.42 18.30
C VAL A 162 1.36 -7.80 18.36
N SER A 163 2.32 -8.44 17.69
CA SER A 163 3.68 -7.93 17.50
C SER A 163 3.78 -7.29 16.12
N VAL A 164 4.25 -6.05 16.07
CA VAL A 164 4.48 -5.30 14.84
C VAL A 164 5.96 -5.02 14.74
N VAL A 165 6.59 -5.53 13.68
CA VAL A 165 8.02 -5.38 13.44
C VAL A 165 8.21 -4.47 12.24
N ILE A 166 8.94 -3.37 12.41
CA ILE A 166 9.22 -2.42 11.33
C ILE A 166 10.72 -2.36 11.09
N LYS A 167 11.12 -2.53 9.83
CA LYS A 167 12.51 -2.44 9.39
C LYS A 167 12.64 -1.49 8.21
N LYS A 168 13.62 -0.59 8.25
CA LYS A 168 13.96 0.24 7.09
C LYS A 168 14.52 -0.64 5.96
N VAL A 169 13.99 -0.48 4.75
CA VAL A 169 14.51 -1.17 3.56
C VAL A 169 15.78 -0.46 3.08
N SER A 170 16.69 -1.20 2.44
CA SER A 170 17.94 -0.68 1.87
C SER A 170 17.72 0.56 1.00
N GLU A 171 18.68 1.48 1.02
CA GLU A 171 18.64 2.76 0.29
C GLU A 171 18.43 2.58 -1.23
N GLU A 172 18.82 1.43 -1.78
CA GLU A 172 18.65 1.10 -3.21
C GLU A 172 17.18 0.91 -3.65
N PHE A 173 16.26 0.72 -2.69
CA PHE A 173 14.82 0.58 -2.96
C PHE A 173 14.04 1.86 -2.70
N GLN A 174 14.74 2.94 -2.32
CA GLN A 174 14.13 4.24 -2.07
C GLN A 174 13.94 4.97 -3.39
N VAL A 175 12.85 5.71 -3.49
CA VAL A 175 12.47 6.44 -4.71
C VAL A 175 12.12 7.87 -4.38
N SER A 176 12.14 8.72 -5.38
CA SER A 176 11.73 10.12 -5.26
C SER A 176 10.62 10.47 -6.24
N SER A 177 9.96 11.61 -6.02
CA SER A 177 8.96 12.13 -6.97
C SER A 177 9.55 12.41 -8.35
N ASN A 178 10.87 12.62 -8.46
CA ASN A 178 11.55 12.80 -9.74
C ASN A 178 11.61 11.49 -10.57
N ASP A 179 11.47 10.34 -9.91
CA ASP A 179 11.54 9.03 -10.54
C ASP A 179 10.22 8.61 -11.19
N VAL A 180 9.14 9.38 -11.04
CA VAL A 180 7.82 9.04 -11.60
C VAL A 180 7.87 8.82 -13.11
N MET A 181 8.68 9.61 -13.82
CA MET A 181 8.85 9.45 -15.27
C MET A 181 9.42 8.08 -15.66
N LYS A 182 10.20 7.44 -14.76
CA LYS A 182 10.74 6.08 -14.94
C LYS A 182 9.69 4.97 -14.83
N ALA A 183 8.43 5.30 -14.55
CA ALA A 183 7.33 4.34 -14.57
C ALA A 183 6.23 4.64 -15.60
N VAL A 184 6.09 5.90 -16.03
CA VAL A 184 4.96 6.33 -16.85
C VAL A 184 5.29 6.35 -18.35
N ASP A 185 6.52 6.73 -18.74
CA ASP A 185 6.91 6.86 -20.15
C ASP A 185 8.08 5.94 -20.53
N VAL A 186 8.05 4.71 -20.02
CA VAL A 186 9.04 3.67 -20.36
C VAL A 186 8.35 2.36 -20.68
N ARG A 187 9.06 1.45 -21.37
CA ARG A 187 8.53 0.12 -21.72
C ARG A 187 8.25 -0.67 -20.44
N ASP A 188 7.28 -1.57 -20.48
CA ASP A 188 6.88 -2.36 -19.31
C ASP A 188 8.05 -3.08 -18.62
N ILE A 189 9.05 -3.56 -19.39
CA ILE A 189 10.25 -4.22 -18.86
C ILE A 189 11.27 -3.27 -18.21
N GLU A 190 11.23 -1.99 -18.59
CA GLU A 190 12.12 -0.93 -18.12
C GLU A 190 11.50 -0.11 -16.99
N ARG A 191 10.21 -0.30 -16.70
CA ARG A 191 9.54 0.41 -15.62
C ARG A 191 10.22 0.13 -14.30
N ASP A 192 10.57 1.21 -13.62
CA ASP A 192 11.05 1.13 -12.25
C ASP A 192 9.92 0.56 -11.38
N LYS A 193 10.19 -0.60 -10.78
CA LYS A 193 9.22 -1.36 -9.99
C LYS A 193 8.93 -0.69 -8.66
N ASN A 194 9.91 0.00 -8.07
CA ASN A 194 9.76 0.61 -6.75
C ASN A 194 8.81 1.81 -6.83
N ILE A 195 8.96 2.65 -7.87
CA ILE A 195 8.06 3.80 -8.06
C ILE A 195 6.66 3.34 -8.52
N LEU A 196 6.55 2.29 -9.34
CA LEU A 196 5.25 1.69 -9.67
C LEU A 196 4.54 1.17 -8.42
N GLU A 197 5.28 0.51 -7.53
CA GLU A 197 4.75 -0.03 -6.29
C GLU A 197 4.24 1.08 -5.37
N LEU A 198 4.99 2.18 -5.24
CA LEU A 198 4.52 3.38 -4.55
C LEU A 198 3.24 3.95 -5.18
N LEU A 199 3.23 4.18 -6.50
CA LEU A 199 2.07 4.77 -7.18
C LEU A 199 0.80 3.90 -7.04
N ASN A 200 0.97 2.57 -7.12
CA ASN A 200 -0.11 1.61 -6.90
C ASN A 200 -0.64 1.61 -5.47
N LEU A 201 0.16 2.06 -4.51
CA LEU A 201 -0.23 2.16 -3.12
C LEU A 201 -0.90 3.50 -2.80
N VAL A 202 -0.30 4.60 -3.23
CA VAL A 202 -0.76 5.93 -2.84
C VAL A 202 -2.15 6.24 -3.41
N VAL A 203 -2.42 5.80 -4.65
CA VAL A 203 -3.72 6.06 -5.30
C VAL A 203 -4.89 5.47 -4.50
N PRO A 204 -4.93 4.18 -4.17
CA PRO A 204 -6.07 3.59 -3.44
C PRO A 204 -6.01 3.75 -1.90
N GLN A 205 -5.12 4.59 -1.35
CA GLN A 205 -4.81 4.60 0.09
C GLN A 205 -6.05 4.80 0.98
N GLU A 206 -6.92 5.75 0.65
CA GLU A 206 -8.16 5.99 1.40
C GLU A 206 -9.07 4.74 1.40
N GLY A 207 -9.29 4.14 0.23
CA GLY A 207 -10.06 2.91 0.10
C GLY A 207 -9.42 1.70 0.77
N TYR A 208 -8.10 1.72 1.00
CA TYR A 208 -7.42 0.68 1.77
C TYR A 208 -7.67 0.84 3.28
N LEU A 209 -7.66 2.06 3.80
CA LEU A 209 -7.79 2.36 5.23
C LEU A 209 -9.24 2.44 5.73
N GLU A 210 -10.20 2.78 4.87
CA GLU A 210 -11.62 2.90 5.24
C GLU A 210 -12.40 1.60 4.95
N THR A 211 -12.04 0.52 5.66
CA THR A 211 -12.60 -0.83 5.42
C THR A 211 -14.08 -0.99 5.78
N THR A 212 -14.68 0.00 6.44
CA THR A 212 -16.12 0.04 6.75
C THR A 212 -16.94 0.55 5.56
N ILE A 213 -16.33 1.36 4.69
CA ILE A 213 -16.97 2.04 3.57
C ILE A 213 -16.57 1.38 2.24
N PHE A 214 -15.35 0.84 2.16
CA PHE A 214 -14.82 0.23 0.95
C PHE A 214 -14.56 -1.28 1.12
N LEU A 215 -15.05 -2.06 0.15
CA LEU A 215 -14.64 -3.44 -0.07
C LEU A 215 -13.50 -3.47 -1.09
N VAL A 216 -12.33 -3.98 -0.70
CA VAL A 216 -11.20 -4.08 -1.63
C VAL A 216 -11.06 -5.51 -2.15
N SER A 217 -11.18 -5.70 -3.47
CA SER A 217 -11.06 -7.01 -4.12
C SER A 217 -10.03 -7.03 -5.24
N GLY A 218 -8.84 -7.54 -4.90
CA GLY A 218 -7.72 -7.65 -5.85
C GLY A 218 -6.77 -6.44 -5.74
N PRO A 219 -5.73 -6.37 -6.58
CA PRO A 219 -4.85 -5.21 -6.60
C PRO A 219 -5.61 -3.98 -7.12
N ASN A 220 -5.55 -2.87 -6.38
CA ASN A 220 -6.00 -1.54 -6.79
C ASN A 220 -7.49 -1.42 -7.16
N LYS A 221 -8.36 -2.28 -6.59
CA LYS A 221 -9.81 -2.23 -6.81
C LYS A 221 -10.56 -2.09 -5.49
N ALA A 222 -10.97 -0.87 -5.17
CA ALA A 222 -11.86 -0.57 -4.05
C ALA A 222 -13.29 -0.32 -4.56
N TYR A 223 -14.26 -1.00 -3.98
CA TYR A 223 -15.68 -0.87 -4.26
C TYR A 223 -16.33 -0.16 -3.08
N LEU A 224 -17.09 0.90 -3.34
CA LEU A 224 -17.88 1.57 -2.31
C LEU A 224 -19.08 0.70 -1.93
N PHE A 225 -19.30 0.46 -0.64
CA PHE A 225 -20.54 -0.15 -0.18
C PHE A 225 -21.71 0.83 -0.38
N ASP A 226 -22.69 0.45 -1.20
CA ASP A 226 -23.96 1.18 -1.31
C ASP A 226 -24.98 0.54 -0.36
N HIS A 227 -25.13 1.13 0.83
CA HIS A 227 -26.13 0.68 1.81
C HIS A 227 -27.58 0.89 1.34
N GLY A 228 -27.83 1.77 0.35
CA GLY A 228 -29.16 2.05 -0.18
C GLY A 228 -29.70 0.94 -1.09
N ALA A 229 -28.82 0.19 -1.76
CA ALA A 229 -29.21 -0.87 -2.69
C ALA A 229 -29.80 -2.13 -2.02
N CYS A 230 -29.61 -2.29 -0.71
CA CYS A 230 -30.19 -3.41 0.06
C CYS A 230 -31.57 -3.09 0.66
N CYS A 231 -32.00 -1.82 0.67
CA CYS A 231 -33.28 -1.39 1.26
C CYS A 231 -34.38 -1.13 0.24
N SER A 232 -34.15 -1.37 -1.05
CA SER A 232 -35.19 -1.38 -2.08
C SER A 232 -35.75 -2.80 -2.27
N ARG A 233 -36.64 -3.21 -1.36
CA ARG A 233 -37.62 -4.29 -1.57
C ARG A 233 -38.94 -3.91 -0.93
#